data_AF-A0A3N5LZG5-F1
#
_entry.id   AF-A0A3N5LZG5-F1
#
_cell.length_a   1.000
_cell.length_b   1.000
_cell.length_c   1.000
_cell.angle_alpha   90.00
_cell.angle_beta   90.00
_cell.angle_gamma   90.00
#
_symmetry.space_group_name_H-M   'P 1'
#
loop_
_entity.id
_entity.type
_entity.pdbx_description
1 polymer ?
#
loop_
_entity_poly.entity_id
_entity_poly.type
_entity_poly.pdbx_seq_one_letter_code
_entity_poly.pdbx_strand_id
1 'polypeptide(L)'
;MVDAVVKVGGRLGHDEGLRGLCLCLGELGSRHRLLIVPGGGVFADAVRDCDARFGLGADAAHWMAILAMDQYGLLLADLTPGAEAVRTLDRARSRLAEEGGVVVLLPSEPLRRADALPHSWSVTSDAIAAWVTQAADGRLLVLLKDHHGMARLAPAAA
;
A
#
# COMPACT_ATOMS: atom_id res chain seq x y z
N MET A 1 6.90 -10.64 13.82
CA MET A 1 5.48 -10.79 13.41
C MET A 1 4.95 -9.39 13.16
N VAL A 2 4.17 -9.14 12.11
CA VAL A 2 3.70 -7.79 11.80
C VAL A 2 2.41 -7.51 12.58
N ASP A 3 2.37 -6.40 13.33
CA ASP A 3 1.18 -6.06 14.14
C ASP A 3 0.04 -5.57 13.25
N ALA A 4 0.35 -4.71 12.28
CA ALA A 4 -0.61 -4.26 11.29
C ALA A 4 0.03 -4.03 9.93
N VAL A 5 -0.65 -4.48 8.88
CA VAL A 5 -0.43 -4.02 7.51
C VAL A 5 -1.34 -2.82 7.27
N VAL A 6 -0.75 -1.67 6.98
CA VAL A 6 -1.45 -0.41 6.80
C VAL A 6 -1.42 -0.04 5.33
N LYS A 7 -2.55 -0.17 4.64
CA LYS A 7 -2.68 0.31 3.27
C LYS A 7 -2.94 1.81 3.28
N VAL A 8 -2.12 2.57 2.56
CA VAL A 8 -2.33 4.01 2.37
C VAL A 8 -2.91 4.26 0.98
N GLY A 9 -4.17 4.72 0.92
CA GLY A 9 -4.85 4.98 -0.35
C GLY A 9 -4.23 6.14 -1.13
N GLY A 10 -4.06 5.96 -2.45
CA GLY A 10 -3.47 6.97 -3.32
C GLY A 10 -4.19 8.32 -3.36
N ARG A 11 -5.50 8.34 -3.10
CA ARG A 11 -6.27 9.59 -2.99
C ARG A 11 -5.82 10.45 -1.81
N LEU A 12 -5.36 9.84 -0.71
CA LEU A 12 -4.80 10.57 0.43
C LEU A 12 -3.52 11.34 0.08
N GLY A 13 -2.86 11.00 -1.04
CA GLY A 13 -1.69 11.70 -1.53
C GLY A 13 -1.98 13.03 -2.24
N HIS A 14 -3.25 13.36 -2.47
CA HIS A 14 -3.66 14.65 -3.04
C HIS A 14 -3.96 15.70 -1.97
N ASP A 15 -4.13 15.26 -0.72
CA ASP A 15 -4.50 16.14 0.39
C ASP A 15 -3.27 16.70 1.11
N GLU A 16 -3.37 17.94 1.56
CA GLU A 16 -2.39 18.57 2.46
C GLU A 16 -2.16 17.75 3.75
N GLY A 17 -3.11 16.86 4.09
CA GLY A 17 -3.05 15.97 5.24
C GLY A 17 -2.06 14.80 5.13
N LEU A 18 -1.49 14.49 3.95
CA LEU A 18 -0.58 13.35 3.78
C LEU A 18 0.61 13.41 4.75
N ARG A 19 1.23 14.59 4.89
CA ARG A 19 2.37 14.77 5.78
C ARG A 19 1.98 14.52 7.24
N GLY A 20 0.81 15.01 7.67
CA GLY A 20 0.28 14.75 9.01
C GLY A 20 0.01 13.27 9.26
N LEU A 21 -0.53 12.56 8.26
CA LEU A 21 -0.71 11.11 8.33
C LEU A 21 0.63 10.38 8.49
N CYS A 22 1.63 10.72 7.68
CA CYS A 22 2.96 10.10 7.77
C CYS A 22 3.64 10.36 9.12
N LEU A 23 3.51 11.56 9.69
CA LEU A 23 3.97 11.84 11.06
C LEU A 23 3.30 10.92 12.09
N CYS A 24 1.96 10.79 12.01
CA CYS A 24 1.20 9.91 12.90
C CYS A 24 1.61 8.44 12.76
N LEU A 25 1.87 7.96 11.53
CA LEU A 25 2.36 6.60 11.29
C LEU A 25 3.75 6.38 11.88
N GLY A 26 4.65 7.37 11.77
CA GLY A 26 5.97 7.32 12.42
C GLY A 26 5.86 7.23 13.94
N GLU A 27 5.00 8.04 14.55
CA GLU A 27 4.73 8.01 16.00
C GLU A 27 4.16 6.67 16.45
N LEU A 28 3.18 6.11 15.73
CA LEU A 28 2.62 4.78 16.02
C LEU A 28 3.66 3.68 15.87
N GLY A 29 4.58 3.83 14.93
CA GLY A 29 5.73 2.95 14.73
C GLY A 29 6.60 2.79 15.96
N SER A 30 6.65 3.76 16.87
CA SER A 30 7.42 3.63 18.12
C SER A 30 6.90 2.54 19.06
N ARG A 31 5.66 2.07 18.86
CA ARG A 31 4.98 1.08 19.73
C ARG A 31 4.50 -0.16 18.97
N HIS A 32 4.36 -0.06 17.65
CA HIS A 32 3.75 -1.10 16.82
C HIS A 32 4.61 -1.37 15.60
N ARG A 33 4.66 -2.64 15.18
CA ARG A 33 5.35 -3.07 13.96
C ARG A 33 4.42 -2.90 12.76
N LEU A 34 4.58 -1.80 12.04
CA LEU A 34 3.73 -1.40 10.93
C LEU A 34 4.39 -1.73 9.58
N LEU A 35 3.68 -2.47 8.75
CA LEU A 35 4.03 -2.68 7.35
C LEU A 35 3.09 -1.86 6.47
N ILE A 36 3.59 -0.78 5.89
CA ILE A 36 2.83 0.08 5.00
C ILE A 36 2.82 -0.52 3.58
N VAL A 37 1.62 -0.61 2.99
CA VAL A 37 1.44 -0.94 1.57
C VAL A 37 0.90 0.30 0.84
N PRO A 38 1.66 0.87 -0.11
CA PRO A 38 1.22 2.04 -0.84
C PRO A 38 0.08 1.71 -1.80
N GLY A 39 -0.83 2.66 -2.01
CA GLY A 39 -1.68 2.70 -3.20
C GLY A 39 -0.90 3.17 -4.43
N GLY A 40 -1.60 3.58 -5.49
CA GLY A 40 -0.95 4.08 -6.71
C GLY A 40 -0.73 5.60 -6.76
N GLY A 41 -1.55 6.37 -6.02
CA GLY A 41 -1.50 7.85 -6.03
C GLY A 41 -1.57 8.48 -7.43
N VAL A 42 -1.05 9.70 -7.53
CA VAL A 42 -0.87 10.43 -8.80
C VAL A 42 -0.08 9.64 -9.84
N PHE A 43 0.78 8.73 -9.40
CA PHE A 43 1.61 7.91 -10.28
C PHE A 43 0.76 6.88 -11.04
N ALA A 44 -0.24 6.27 -10.40
CA ALA A 44 -1.14 5.33 -11.08
C ALA A 44 -2.18 6.05 -11.93
N ASP A 45 -2.52 7.30 -11.61
CA ASP A 45 -3.36 8.14 -12.46
C ASP A 45 -2.65 8.42 -13.80
N ALA A 46 -1.35 8.73 -13.78
CA ALA A 46 -0.56 8.84 -15.01
C ALA A 46 -0.54 7.54 -15.85
N VAL A 47 -0.56 6.37 -15.19
CA VAL A 47 -0.67 5.08 -15.90
C VAL A 47 -2.05 4.93 -16.55
N ARG A 48 -3.13 5.33 -15.87
CA ARG A 48 -4.49 5.33 -16.45
C ARG A 48 -4.58 6.23 -17.66
N ASP A 49 -3.96 7.40 -17.61
CA ASP A 49 -3.94 8.34 -18.74
C ASP A 49 -3.19 7.75 -19.94
N CYS A 50 -2.05 7.08 -19.70
CA CYS A 50 -1.32 6.36 -20.74
C CYS A 50 -2.15 5.21 -21.32
N ASP A 51 -2.82 4.41 -20.49
CA ASP A 51 -3.67 3.31 -20.92
C ASP A 51 -4.84 3.82 -21.79
N ALA A 52 -5.53 4.86 -21.34
CA ALA A 52 -6.62 5.47 -22.10
C ALA A 52 -6.18 6.06 -23.44
N ARG A 53 -4.96 6.63 -23.50
CA ARG A 53 -4.42 7.26 -24.71
C ARG A 53 -3.86 6.27 -25.71
N PHE A 54 -3.22 5.20 -25.24
CA PHE A 54 -2.44 4.29 -26.09
C PHE A 54 -3.04 2.88 -26.19
N GLY A 55 -4.07 2.55 -25.40
CA GLY A 55 -4.70 1.24 -25.37
C GLY A 55 -3.73 0.15 -24.94
N LEU A 56 -3.19 0.25 -23.73
CA LEU A 56 -2.16 -0.69 -23.27
C LEU A 56 -2.76 -2.09 -23.07
N GLY A 57 -1.91 -3.11 -23.27
CA GLY A 57 -2.26 -4.48 -22.90
C GLY A 57 -2.41 -4.61 -21.38
N ALA A 58 -3.28 -5.50 -20.93
CA ALA A 58 -3.61 -5.67 -19.51
C ALA A 58 -2.38 -5.97 -18.63
N ASP A 59 -1.45 -6.80 -19.10
CA ASP A 59 -0.18 -7.09 -18.41
C ASP A 59 0.69 -5.83 -18.25
N ALA A 60 0.89 -5.07 -19.33
CA ALA A 60 1.67 -3.84 -19.30
C ALA A 60 1.06 -2.79 -18.36
N ALA A 61 -0.26 -2.54 -18.48
CA ALA A 61 -0.97 -1.60 -17.62
C ALA A 61 -0.90 -2.02 -16.14
N HIS A 62 -1.08 -3.31 -15.85
CA HIS A 62 -0.99 -3.86 -14.50
C HIS A 62 0.38 -3.64 -13.87
N TRP A 63 1.47 -3.99 -14.57
CA TRP A 63 2.81 -3.80 -14.03
C TRP A 63 3.23 -2.34 -13.93
N MET A 64 2.81 -1.49 -14.86
CA MET A 64 3.00 -0.04 -14.75
C MET A 64 2.30 0.50 -13.50
N ALA A 65 1.06 0.08 -13.22
CA ALA A 65 0.31 0.50 -12.04
C ALA A 65 0.99 0.02 -10.74
N ILE A 66 1.57 -1.18 -10.73
CA ILE A 66 2.33 -1.68 -9.57
C ILE A 66 3.64 -0.88 -9.39
N LEU A 67 4.34 -0.53 -10.46
CA LEU A 67 5.52 0.34 -10.38
C LEU A 67 5.17 1.77 -9.93
N ALA A 68 3.97 2.24 -10.23
CA ALA A 68 3.44 3.47 -9.64
C ALA A 68 3.23 3.35 -8.12
N MET A 69 2.86 2.18 -7.61
CA MET A 69 2.80 1.94 -6.16
C MET A 69 4.19 2.00 -5.52
N ASP A 70 5.24 1.50 -6.18
CA ASP A 70 6.63 1.68 -5.71
C ASP A 70 7.00 3.16 -5.58
N GLN A 71 6.67 3.98 -6.59
CA GLN A 71 6.93 5.42 -6.55
C GLN A 71 6.20 6.09 -5.39
N TYR A 72 4.93 5.74 -5.17
CA TYR A 72 4.20 6.25 -4.02
C TYR A 72 4.78 5.75 -2.69
N GLY A 73 5.22 4.50 -2.62
CA GLY A 73 5.90 3.94 -1.45
C GLY A 73 7.18 4.69 -1.08
N LEU A 74 7.98 5.09 -2.06
CA LEU A 74 9.17 5.91 -1.82
C LEU A 74 8.81 7.27 -1.22
N LEU A 75 7.76 7.93 -1.74
CA LEU A 75 7.25 9.18 -1.16
C LEU A 75 6.76 8.98 0.28
N LEU A 76 6.00 7.92 0.56
CA LEU A 76 5.52 7.63 1.91
C LEU A 76 6.67 7.39 2.88
N ALA A 77 7.71 6.66 2.47
CA ALA A 77 8.88 6.40 3.30
C ALA A 77 9.64 7.69 3.63
N ASP A 78 9.85 8.58 2.65
CA ASP A 78 10.52 9.87 2.86
C ASP A 78 9.76 10.77 3.85
N LEU A 79 8.43 10.77 3.76
CA LEU A 79 7.59 11.60 4.62
C LEU A 79 7.34 11.01 6.02
N THR A 80 7.63 9.72 6.23
CA THR A 80 7.34 9.01 7.49
C THR A 80 8.61 8.89 8.33
N PRO A 81 8.73 9.60 9.46
CA PRO A 81 9.92 9.52 10.30
C PRO A 81 10.22 8.09 10.75
N GLY A 82 11.47 7.66 10.58
CA GLY A 82 11.91 6.32 10.97
C GLY A 82 11.44 5.19 10.05
N ALA A 83 10.74 5.49 8.95
CA ALA A 83 10.34 4.47 7.99
C ALA A 83 11.49 4.09 7.04
N GLU A 84 11.54 2.81 6.68
CA GLU A 84 12.44 2.29 5.65
C GLU A 84 11.63 1.67 4.51
N ALA A 85 11.94 2.04 3.27
CA ALA A 85 11.40 1.38 2.09
C ALA A 85 12.16 0.07 1.80
N VAL A 86 11.44 -1.04 1.63
CA VAL A 86 12.02 -2.35 1.31
C VAL A 86 11.34 -2.98 0.10
N ARG A 87 12.09 -3.81 -0.63
CA ARG A 87 11.59 -4.49 -1.84
C ARG A 87 11.20 -5.94 -1.63
N THR A 88 11.39 -6.51 -0.45
CA THR A 88 11.04 -7.91 -0.18
C THR A 88 10.35 -8.07 1.17
N LEU A 89 9.48 -9.08 1.26
CA LEU A 89 8.80 -9.44 2.50
C LEU A 89 9.77 -9.92 3.58
N ASP A 90 10.86 -10.60 3.19
CA ASP A 90 11.87 -11.05 4.14
C ASP A 90 12.61 -9.87 4.77
N ARG A 91 12.97 -8.85 3.97
CA ARG A 91 13.56 -7.62 4.50
C ARG A 91 12.58 -6.88 5.42
N ALA A 92 11.29 -6.83 5.06
CA ALA A 92 10.27 -6.26 5.92
C ALA A 92 10.20 -6.97 7.27
N ARG A 93 10.19 -8.31 7.27
CA ARG A 93 10.19 -9.13 8.50
C ARG A 93 11.44 -8.91 9.33
N SER A 94 12.62 -8.87 8.71
CA SER A 94 13.89 -8.63 9.41
C SER A 94 13.90 -7.26 10.09
N ARG A 95 13.40 -6.22 9.42
CA ARG A 95 13.31 -4.87 10.00
C ARG A 95 12.27 -4.76 11.11
N LEU A 96 11.18 -5.51 11.02
CA LEU A 96 10.12 -5.58 12.03
C LEU A 96 10.32 -6.73 13.04
N ALA A 97 11.56 -7.20 13.22
CA ALA A 97 11.89 -8.26 14.17
C ALA A 97 11.99 -7.76 15.61
N GLU A 98 12.43 -6.52 15.78
CA GLU A 98 12.56 -5.83 17.07
C GLU A 98 11.23 -5.19 17.51
N GLU A 99 11.25 -4.51 18.65
CA GLU A 99 10.09 -3.79 19.16
C GLU A 99 9.82 -2.53 18.32
N GLY A 100 8.59 -2.40 17.83
CA GLY A 100 8.19 -1.27 16.98
C GLY A 100 8.84 -1.30 15.59
N GLY A 101 8.54 -0.27 14.82
CA GLY A 101 9.12 0.00 13.51
C GLY A 101 8.07 0.29 12.45
N VAL A 102 8.45 1.10 11.47
CA VAL A 102 7.67 1.34 10.27
C VAL A 102 8.47 0.91 9.06
N VAL A 103 7.87 0.05 8.24
CA VAL A 103 8.46 -0.37 6.97
C VAL A 103 7.47 -0.10 5.86
N VAL A 104 7.92 0.48 4.76
CA VAL A 104 7.12 0.65 3.54
C VAL A 104 7.53 -0.43 2.54
N LEU A 105 6.58 -1.28 2.16
CA LEU A 105 6.82 -2.28 1.12
C LEU A 105 6.67 -1.65 -0.26
N LEU A 106 7.70 -1.76 -1.10
CA LEU A 106 7.64 -1.52 -2.53
C LEU A 106 7.14 -2.81 -3.21
N PRO A 107 5.86 -2.90 -3.61
CA PRO A 107 5.21 -4.19 -3.90
C PRO A 107 5.60 -4.82 -5.24
N SER A 108 6.32 -4.12 -6.13
CA SER A 108 6.61 -4.63 -7.47
C SER A 108 7.33 -5.97 -7.50
N GLU A 109 8.40 -6.11 -6.71
CA GLU A 109 9.20 -7.32 -6.67
C GLU A 109 8.48 -8.52 -6.02
N PRO A 110 7.84 -8.41 -4.84
CA PRO A 110 7.13 -9.55 -4.26
C PRO A 110 5.94 -9.99 -5.13
N LEU A 111 5.22 -9.04 -5.76
CA LEU A 111 4.14 -9.38 -6.68
C LEU A 111 4.65 -10.07 -7.94
N ARG A 112 5.74 -9.58 -8.54
CA ARG A 112 6.33 -10.22 -9.74
C ARG A 112 6.90 -11.60 -9.46
N ARG A 113 7.45 -11.82 -8.27
CA ARG A 113 7.95 -13.14 -7.85
C ARG A 113 6.83 -14.15 -7.63
N ALA A 114 5.70 -13.72 -7.06
CA ALA A 114 4.58 -14.59 -6.76
C ALA A 114 3.61 -14.78 -7.93
N ASP A 115 3.43 -13.75 -8.74
CA ASP A 115 2.49 -13.63 -9.86
C ASP A 115 1.09 -14.20 -9.55
N ALA A 116 0.63 -13.99 -8.32
CA ALA A 116 -0.56 -14.65 -7.78
C ALA A 116 -1.87 -13.91 -8.06
N LEU A 117 -1.81 -12.71 -8.65
CA LEU A 117 -2.97 -11.84 -8.87
C LEU A 117 -3.22 -11.66 -10.38
N PRO A 118 -4.49 -11.66 -10.83
CA PRO A 118 -4.80 -11.42 -12.24
C PRO A 118 -4.26 -10.07 -12.73
N HIS A 119 -3.73 -10.04 -13.95
CA HIS A 119 -3.29 -8.80 -14.56
C HIS A 119 -4.50 -8.04 -15.11
N SER A 120 -5.06 -7.19 -14.28
CA SER A 120 -6.19 -6.35 -14.66
C SER A 120 -6.35 -5.15 -13.73
N TRP A 121 -7.13 -4.17 -14.16
CA TRP A 121 -7.56 -3.05 -13.33
C TRP A 121 -8.55 -3.43 -12.22
N SER A 122 -9.11 -4.65 -12.23
CA SER A 122 -9.96 -5.12 -11.14
C SER A 122 -9.14 -5.49 -9.89
N VAL A 123 -7.84 -5.74 -10.03
CA VAL A 123 -6.93 -5.90 -8.89
C VAL A 123 -6.58 -4.53 -8.33
N THR A 124 -7.14 -4.23 -7.17
CA THR A 124 -6.93 -2.94 -6.50
C THR A 124 -5.78 -2.99 -5.51
N SER A 125 -5.27 -1.82 -5.12
CA SER A 125 -4.31 -1.71 -4.02
C SER A 125 -4.81 -2.30 -2.69
N ASP A 126 -6.13 -2.38 -2.47
CA ASP A 126 -6.69 -3.01 -1.27
C ASP A 126 -6.56 -4.53 -1.34
N ALA A 127 -6.80 -5.13 -2.52
CA ALA A 127 -6.61 -6.56 -2.75
C ALA A 127 -5.12 -6.94 -2.64
N ILE A 128 -4.22 -6.09 -3.15
CA ILE A 128 -2.78 -6.26 -2.98
C ILE A 128 -2.40 -6.20 -1.50
N ALA A 129 -2.93 -5.23 -0.74
CA ALA A 129 -2.65 -5.15 0.69
C ALA A 129 -3.18 -6.36 1.48
N ALA A 130 -4.34 -6.91 1.09
CA ALA A 130 -4.85 -8.16 1.67
C ALA A 130 -3.92 -9.34 1.38
N TRP A 131 -3.45 -9.46 0.13
CA TRP A 131 -2.46 -10.48 -0.24
C TRP A 131 -1.14 -10.32 0.54
N VAL A 132 -0.62 -9.09 0.66
CA VAL A 132 0.57 -8.78 1.47
C VAL A 132 0.36 -9.13 2.94
N THR A 133 -0.81 -8.87 3.49
CA THR A 133 -1.13 -9.20 4.90
C THR A 133 -0.99 -10.68 5.17
N GLN A 134 -1.55 -11.51 4.28
CA GLN A 134 -1.38 -12.96 4.37
C GLN A 134 0.09 -13.37 4.18
N ALA A 135 0.75 -12.84 3.14
CA ALA A 135 2.12 -13.20 2.81
C ALA A 135 3.15 -12.77 3.87
N ALA A 136 2.86 -11.70 4.63
CA ALA A 136 3.72 -11.17 5.70
C ALA A 136 3.42 -11.77 7.08
N ASP A 137 2.40 -12.62 7.23
CA ASP A 137 1.88 -13.09 8.52
C ASP A 137 1.47 -11.91 9.43
N GLY A 138 0.72 -10.97 8.83
CA GLY A 138 0.20 -9.78 9.52
C GLY A 138 -1.07 -10.07 10.30
N ARG A 139 -1.17 -9.54 11.52
CA ARG A 139 -2.32 -9.77 12.41
C ARG A 139 -3.57 -8.97 12.03
N LEU A 140 -3.37 -7.76 11.51
CA LEU A 140 -4.44 -6.82 11.19
C LEU A 140 -4.17 -6.17 9.83
N LEU A 141 -5.21 -6.02 9.01
CA LEU A 141 -5.19 -5.16 7.84
C LEU A 141 -5.98 -3.88 8.15
N VAL A 142 -5.32 -2.73 8.03
CA VAL A 142 -5.93 -1.40 8.16
C VAL A 142 -5.95 -0.73 6.79
N LEU A 143 -7.14 -0.34 6.33
CA LEU A 143 -7.30 0.35 5.04
C LEU A 143 -7.55 1.84 5.28
N LEU A 144 -6.53 2.66 5.05
CA LEU A 144 -6.68 4.12 5.07
C LEU A 144 -7.19 4.57 3.70
N LYS A 145 -8.42 5.08 3.69
CA LYS A 145 -9.10 5.57 2.49
C LYS A 145 -9.71 6.93 2.78
N ASP A 146 -9.82 7.72 1.72
CA ASP A 146 -10.56 8.98 1.74
C ASP A 146 -12.05 8.74 2.05
N HIS A 147 -12.66 9.70 2.76
CA HIS A 147 -13.91 9.65 3.53
C HIS A 147 -15.20 9.46 2.72
N HIS A 148 -15.13 9.32 1.39
CA HIS A 148 -16.29 9.09 0.54
C HIS A 148 -16.74 7.60 0.43
N GLY A 149 -16.10 6.68 1.15
CA GLY A 149 -16.19 5.24 0.86
C GLY A 149 -17.08 4.36 1.77
N MET A 150 -17.57 4.84 2.91
CA MET A 150 -18.49 4.03 3.74
C MET A 150 -19.91 4.59 3.67
N ALA A 151 -20.70 4.10 2.71
CA ALA A 151 -22.13 3.99 2.97
C ALA A 151 -22.26 3.14 4.24
N ARG A 152 -22.88 3.68 5.29
CA ARG A 152 -23.19 2.90 6.50
C ARG A 152 -23.83 1.60 6.02
N LEU A 153 -23.23 0.46 6.37
CA LEU A 153 -23.94 -0.82 6.25
C LEU A 153 -25.23 -0.63 7.04
N ALA A 154 -26.37 -0.67 6.35
CA ALA A 154 -27.66 -0.67 7.03
C ALA A 154 -27.62 -1.83 8.03
N PRO A 155 -28.10 -1.64 9.27
CA PRO A 155 -28.17 -2.73 10.22
C PRO A 155 -28.94 -3.86 9.57
N ALA A 156 -28.39 -5.08 9.62
CA ALA A 156 -29.10 -6.27 9.16
C ALA A 156 -30.47 -6.27 9.83
N ALA A 157 -31.53 -6.25 9.03
CA ALA A 157 -32.88 -6.36 9.54
C ALA A 157 -32.97 -7.65 10.36
N ALA A 158 -33.36 -7.51 11.62
CA ALA A 158 -33.63 -8.62 12.54
C ALA A 158 -34.86 -9.40 12.11
#